data_AF-A0A1V6ITE5-F1
#
_entry.id   AF-A0A1V6ITE5-F1
#
_cell.length_a   1.000
_cell.length_b   1.000
_cell.length_c   1.000
_cell.angle_alpha   90.00
_cell.angle_beta   90.00
_cell.angle_gamma   90.00
#
_symmetry.space_group_name_H-M   'P 1'
#
loop_
_entity.id
_entity.type
_entity.pdbx_description
1 polymer ?
#
loop_
_entity_poly.entity_id
_entity_poly.type
_entity_poly.pdbx_seq_one_letter_code
_entity_poly.pdbx_strand_id
1 'polypeptide(L)'
;MKPGASLEERFDGWFVKPIEKLKELPEGDGGFLALSAALFLCERYYRAVTDTLSGKRDDETFKIAAAKDLGLSLEDFNSFWIVYRNGVQHQGTPRKYIDKKKELKYFFHIDEEFSGIPQIHKINAYKREIRLNVWKFAGLIVSKYKSNPEVFQKAISNTFPEVK
;
A
#
# COMPACT_ATOMS: atom_id res chain seq x y z
N MET A 1 -15.04 -7.86 -18.00
CA MET A 1 -13.73 -8.31 -18.52
C MET A 1 -13.99 -9.47 -19.48
N LYS A 2 -13.22 -9.63 -20.56
CA LYS A 2 -13.47 -10.68 -21.56
C LYS A 2 -13.07 -12.08 -21.04
N PRO A 3 -13.77 -13.16 -21.41
CA PRO A 3 -13.30 -14.51 -21.20
C PRO A 3 -11.89 -14.71 -21.78
N GLY A 4 -11.05 -15.48 -21.08
CA GLY A 4 -9.68 -15.76 -21.52
C GLY A 4 -8.71 -14.58 -21.38
N ALA A 5 -9.07 -13.52 -20.63
CA ALA A 5 -8.17 -12.39 -20.39
C ALA A 5 -6.84 -12.85 -19.73
N SER A 6 -5.71 -12.29 -20.17
CA SER A 6 -4.38 -12.57 -19.58
C SER A 6 -4.29 -12.07 -18.13
N LEU A 7 -3.24 -12.45 -17.39
CA LEU A 7 -3.03 -11.95 -16.03
C LEU A 7 -2.80 -10.43 -16.01
N GLU A 8 -2.10 -9.90 -17.02
CA GLU A 8 -1.86 -8.48 -17.23
C GLU A 8 -3.17 -7.75 -17.49
N GLU A 9 -4.01 -8.28 -18.39
CA GLU A 9 -5.33 -7.70 -18.67
C GLU A 9 -6.22 -7.70 -17.42
N ARG A 10 -6.12 -8.74 -16.59
CA ARG A 10 -6.80 -8.82 -15.29
C ARG A 10 -6.29 -7.78 -14.31
N PHE A 11 -4.99 -7.67 -14.14
CA PHE A 11 -4.37 -6.67 -13.26
C PHE A 11 -4.73 -5.25 -13.69
N ASP A 12 -4.62 -4.95 -14.98
CA ASP A 12 -4.98 -3.65 -15.52
C ASP A 12 -6.47 -3.36 -15.33
N GLY A 13 -7.35 -4.34 -15.57
CA GLY A 13 -8.79 -4.15 -15.44
C GLY A 13 -9.30 -4.11 -14.00
N TRP A 14 -8.66 -4.79 -13.05
CA TRP A 14 -9.11 -4.86 -11.65
C TRP A 14 -8.48 -3.82 -10.75
N PHE A 15 -7.28 -3.33 -11.07
CA PHE A 15 -6.55 -2.39 -10.23
C PHE A 15 -6.21 -1.10 -10.96
N VAL A 16 -5.48 -1.18 -12.07
CA VAL A 16 -4.92 0.02 -12.72
C VAL A 16 -6.03 0.94 -13.23
N LYS A 17 -6.91 0.44 -14.12
CA LYS A 17 -7.99 1.26 -14.69
C LYS A 17 -8.98 1.77 -13.63
N PRO A 18 -9.40 0.96 -12.64
CA PRO A 18 -10.22 1.47 -11.54
C PRO A 18 -9.55 2.58 -10.73
N ILE A 19 -8.26 2.45 -10.39
CA ILE A 19 -7.51 3.50 -9.66
C ILE A 19 -7.47 4.79 -10.48
N GLU A 20 -7.16 4.71 -11.78
CA GLU A 20 -7.15 5.89 -12.65
C GLU A 20 -8.54 6.53 -12.75
N LYS A 21 -9.62 5.73 -12.81
CA LYS A 21 -10.98 6.28 -12.80
C LYS A 21 -11.40 6.91 -11.48
N LEU A 22 -10.96 6.37 -10.35
CA LEU A 22 -11.20 6.99 -9.05
C LEU A 22 -10.53 8.37 -8.96
N LYS A 23 -9.36 8.54 -9.58
CA LYS A 23 -8.63 9.81 -9.60
C LYS A 23 -9.35 10.93 -10.36
N GLU A 24 -10.26 10.58 -11.28
CA GLU A 24 -11.04 11.55 -12.07
C GLU A 24 -12.24 12.12 -11.29
N LEU A 25 -12.59 11.54 -10.14
CA LEU A 25 -13.69 12.05 -9.31
C LEU A 25 -13.33 13.43 -8.73
N PRO A 26 -14.32 14.33 -8.59
CA PRO A 26 -14.09 15.67 -8.05
C PRO A 26 -13.54 15.61 -6.62
N GLU A 27 -12.81 16.65 -6.23
CA GLU A 27 -12.28 16.83 -4.85
C GLU A 27 -11.36 15.69 -4.36
N GLY A 28 -10.92 14.79 -5.24
CA GLY A 28 -10.14 13.62 -4.86
C GLY A 28 -10.96 12.50 -4.22
N ASP A 29 -12.28 12.54 -4.39
CA ASP A 29 -13.19 11.50 -3.94
C ASP A 29 -12.74 10.14 -4.49
N GLY A 30 -12.76 9.10 -3.66
CA GLY A 30 -12.21 7.78 -4.04
C GLY A 30 -10.74 7.56 -3.69
N GLY A 31 -10.03 8.59 -3.19
CA GLY A 31 -8.64 8.45 -2.71
C GLY A 31 -8.45 7.33 -1.68
N PHE A 32 -9.39 7.11 -0.77
CA PHE A 32 -9.32 6.00 0.19
C PHE A 32 -9.53 4.62 -0.44
N LEU A 33 -10.32 4.50 -1.50
CA LEU A 33 -10.48 3.24 -2.23
C LEU A 33 -9.21 2.93 -3.02
N ALA A 34 -8.63 3.92 -3.68
CA ALA A 34 -7.34 3.77 -4.37
C ALA A 34 -6.21 3.42 -3.39
N LEU A 35 -6.17 4.09 -2.22
CA LEU A 35 -5.24 3.78 -1.15
C LEU A 35 -5.43 2.35 -0.62
N SER A 36 -6.67 1.91 -0.41
CA SER A 36 -6.99 0.54 0.04
C SER A 36 -6.42 -0.49 -0.93
N ALA A 37 -6.68 -0.32 -2.24
CA ALA A 37 -6.14 -1.17 -3.29
C ALA A 37 -4.61 -1.13 -3.32
N ALA A 38 -4.01 0.06 -3.25
CA ALA A 38 -2.56 0.22 -3.25
C ALA A 38 -1.89 -0.45 -2.04
N LEU A 39 -2.47 -0.36 -0.84
CA LEU A 39 -1.94 -1.00 0.37
C LEU A 39 -2.02 -2.53 0.29
N PHE A 40 -3.11 -3.07 -0.27
CA PHE A 40 -3.24 -4.50 -0.55
C PHE A 40 -2.16 -4.98 -1.54
N LEU A 41 -2.00 -4.25 -2.66
CA LEU A 41 -0.98 -4.55 -3.66
C LEU A 41 0.44 -4.40 -3.11
N CYS A 42 0.69 -3.40 -2.25
CA CYS A 42 1.98 -3.21 -1.58
C CYS A 42 2.35 -4.44 -0.74
N GLU A 43 1.44 -4.93 0.10
CA GLU A 43 1.67 -6.13 0.90
C GLU A 43 2.03 -7.31 0.01
N ARG A 44 1.20 -7.52 -1.02
CA ARG A 44 1.32 -8.66 -1.92
C ARG A 44 2.61 -8.62 -2.73
N TYR A 45 3.02 -7.44 -3.20
CA TYR A 45 4.26 -7.24 -3.94
C TYR A 45 5.46 -7.66 -3.11
N TYR A 46 5.60 -7.11 -1.90
CA TYR A 46 6.76 -7.42 -1.06
C TYR A 46 6.73 -8.86 -0.55
N ARG A 47 5.55 -9.43 -0.30
CA ARG A 47 5.44 -10.87 -0.01
C ARG A 47 5.90 -11.74 -1.17
N ALA A 48 5.64 -11.35 -2.42
CA ALA A 48 6.18 -12.04 -3.58
C ALA A 48 7.70 -11.86 -3.67
N VAL A 49 8.22 -10.65 -3.45
CA VAL A 49 9.68 -10.38 -3.42
C VAL A 49 10.39 -11.26 -2.39
N THR A 50 9.78 -11.52 -1.24
CA THR A 50 10.41 -12.25 -0.14
C THR A 50 9.99 -13.72 0.00
N ASP A 51 9.23 -14.29 -0.95
CA ASP A 51 8.73 -15.67 -0.86
C ASP A 51 7.81 -15.95 0.36
N THR A 52 7.07 -14.93 0.81
CA THR A 52 6.18 -15.00 1.98
C THR A 52 4.71 -14.80 1.64
N LEU A 53 4.30 -15.14 0.41
CA LEU A 53 2.90 -15.07 -0.05
C LEU A 53 1.96 -15.95 0.79
N SER A 54 2.43 -17.13 1.22
CA SER A 54 1.75 -18.03 2.15
C SER A 54 2.16 -17.80 3.62
N GLY A 55 2.95 -16.76 3.87
CA GLY A 55 3.48 -16.43 5.19
C GLY A 55 2.41 -15.97 6.17
N LYS A 56 2.78 -15.92 7.46
CA LYS A 56 1.87 -15.47 8.52
C LYS A 56 1.56 -13.97 8.39
N ARG A 57 0.48 -13.55 9.05
CA ARG A 57 0.02 -12.14 9.08
C ARG A 57 1.14 -11.17 9.47
N ASP A 58 1.95 -11.54 10.45
CA ASP A 58 3.02 -10.69 11.00
C ASP A 58 4.42 -11.05 10.49
N ASP A 59 4.51 -11.60 9.28
CA ASP A 59 5.80 -11.88 8.66
C ASP A 59 6.65 -10.60 8.54
N GLU A 60 7.76 -10.57 9.25
CA GLU A 60 8.63 -9.40 9.33
C GLU A 60 9.48 -9.25 8.06
N THR A 61 9.69 -10.33 7.31
CA THR A 61 10.56 -10.39 6.13
C THR A 61 10.11 -9.41 5.06
N PHE A 62 8.81 -9.43 4.71
CA PHE A 62 8.29 -8.51 3.69
C PHE A 62 8.31 -7.06 4.18
N LYS A 63 8.12 -6.83 5.49
CA LYS A 63 8.14 -5.48 6.08
C LYS A 63 9.55 -4.90 6.04
N ILE A 64 10.57 -5.72 6.31
CA ILE A 64 11.98 -5.34 6.17
C ILE A 64 12.29 -4.97 4.71
N ALA A 65 11.87 -5.81 3.76
CA ALA A 65 12.07 -5.54 2.33
C ALA A 65 11.36 -4.24 1.90
N ALA A 66 10.11 -4.04 2.33
CA ALA A 66 9.34 -2.84 2.05
C ALA A 66 9.98 -1.58 2.66
N ALA A 67 10.39 -1.64 3.92
CA ALA A 67 11.06 -0.52 4.60
C ALA A 67 12.34 -0.12 3.85
N LYS A 68 13.18 -1.11 3.50
CA LYS A 68 14.44 -0.87 2.77
C LYS A 68 14.19 -0.22 1.41
N ASP A 69 13.26 -0.76 0.62
CA ASP A 69 12.96 -0.28 -0.74
C ASP A 69 12.27 1.09 -0.74
N LEU A 70 11.50 1.41 0.31
CA LEU A 70 10.88 2.73 0.50
C LEU A 70 11.80 3.74 1.21
N GLY A 71 13.03 3.36 1.56
CA GLY A 71 13.96 4.25 2.26
C GLY A 71 13.54 4.62 3.68
N LEU A 72 12.80 3.73 4.36
CA LEU A 72 12.29 3.91 5.71
C LEU A 72 13.03 3.02 6.71
N SER A 73 13.08 3.43 7.97
CA SER A 73 13.39 2.50 9.05
C SER A 73 12.27 1.46 9.18
N LEU A 74 12.60 0.26 9.68
CA LEU A 74 11.58 -0.76 9.95
C LEU A 74 10.53 -0.27 10.96
N GLU A 75 10.93 0.56 11.92
CA GLU A 75 10.02 1.19 12.89
C GLU A 75 9.02 2.13 12.21
N ASP A 76 9.51 3.00 11.33
CA ASP A 76 8.66 3.95 10.60
C ASP A 76 7.69 3.22 9.68
N PHE A 77 8.18 2.20 8.96
CA PHE A 77 7.33 1.36 8.13
C PHE A 77 6.27 0.64 8.95
N ASN A 78 6.61 0.08 10.11
CA ASN A 78 5.64 -0.56 10.99
C ASN A 78 4.57 0.42 11.48
N SER A 79 4.97 1.64 11.85
CA SER A 79 4.03 2.68 12.27
C SER A 79 3.10 3.09 11.13
N PHE A 80 3.65 3.27 9.92
CA PHE A 80 2.87 3.46 8.70
C PHE A 80 1.89 2.31 8.44
N TRP A 81 2.35 1.06 8.53
CA TRP A 81 1.54 -0.12 8.29
C TRP A 81 0.37 -0.24 9.26
N ILE A 82 0.62 0.07 10.53
CA ILE A 82 -0.38 0.06 11.60
C ILE A 82 -1.41 1.17 11.40
N VAL A 83 -1.00 2.38 11.00
CA VAL A 83 -1.88 3.53 10.79
C VAL A 83 -2.68 3.37 9.49
N TYR A 84 -2.02 3.15 8.37
CA TYR A 84 -2.60 3.12 7.03
C TYR A 84 -3.16 1.74 6.69
N ARG A 85 -2.32 0.71 6.51
CA ARG A 85 -2.80 -0.62 6.06
C ARG A 85 -3.83 -1.20 7.02
N ASN A 86 -3.51 -1.28 8.31
CA ASN A 86 -4.43 -1.86 9.29
C ASN A 86 -5.64 -0.97 9.56
N GLY A 87 -5.48 0.36 9.52
CA GLY A 87 -6.62 1.28 9.63
C GLY A 87 -7.57 1.08 8.46
N VAL A 88 -7.11 1.32 7.23
CA VAL A 88 -7.95 1.31 6.03
C VAL A 88 -8.64 -0.04 5.84
N GLN A 89 -7.93 -1.17 5.97
CA GLN A 89 -8.49 -2.49 5.72
C GLN A 89 -9.43 -3.01 6.83
N HIS A 90 -9.41 -2.43 8.04
CA HIS A 90 -10.28 -2.86 9.14
C HIS A 90 -11.32 -1.82 9.57
N GLN A 91 -11.12 -0.54 9.23
CA GLN A 91 -11.93 0.59 9.68
C GLN A 91 -12.37 1.49 8.52
N GLY A 92 -11.96 1.21 7.28
CA GLY A 92 -12.27 2.02 6.10
C GLY A 92 -11.46 3.33 5.99
N THR A 93 -10.70 3.70 7.02
CA THR A 93 -9.86 4.91 7.07
C THR A 93 -8.57 4.66 7.85
N PRO A 94 -7.49 5.45 7.64
CA PRO A 94 -6.31 5.35 8.48
C PRO A 94 -6.65 5.60 9.95
N ARG A 95 -6.02 4.84 10.86
CA ARG A 95 -6.32 4.91 12.29
C ARG A 95 -5.29 5.72 13.06
N LYS A 96 -5.73 6.39 14.13
CA LYS A 96 -4.81 6.90 15.14
C LYS A 96 -4.14 5.72 15.86
N TYR A 97 -2.83 5.82 16.11
CA TYR A 97 -2.06 4.78 16.79
C TYR A 97 -1.28 5.37 17.95
N ILE A 98 -1.21 4.61 19.06
CA ILE A 98 -0.40 4.96 20.23
C ILE A 98 0.55 3.81 20.48
N ASP A 99 1.85 4.06 20.32
CA ASP A 99 2.88 3.17 20.82
C ASP A 99 3.01 3.40 22.32
N LYS A 100 2.39 2.51 23.11
CA LYS A 100 2.40 2.59 24.57
C LYS A 100 3.79 2.44 25.17
N LYS A 101 4.72 1.75 24.49
CA LYS A 101 6.08 1.54 25.02
C LYS A 101 6.92 2.82 24.92
N LYS A 102 6.67 3.63 23.89
CA LYS A 102 7.40 4.87 23.62
C LYS A 102 6.62 6.14 23.99
N GLU A 103 5.37 5.97 24.44
CA GLU A 103 4.42 7.06 24.65
C GLU A 103 4.24 7.96 23.41
N LEU A 104 4.38 7.38 22.22
CA LEU A 104 4.29 8.10 20.94
C LEU A 104 2.90 7.95 20.31
N LYS A 105 2.33 9.08 19.89
CA LYS A 105 1.05 9.14 19.17
C LYS A 105 1.30 9.42 17.69
N TYR A 106 0.74 8.57 16.84
CA TYR A 106 0.80 8.67 15.39
C TYR A 106 -0.55 9.11 14.81
N PHE A 107 -0.47 10.10 13.93
CA PHE A 107 -1.58 10.64 13.15
C PHE A 107 -1.32 10.44 11.66
N PHE A 108 -2.36 10.53 10.84
CA PHE A 108 -2.25 10.50 9.39
C PHE A 108 -2.53 11.90 8.82
N HIS A 109 -1.88 12.23 7.72
CA HIS A 109 -2.15 13.44 6.94
C HIS A 109 -1.96 13.09 5.47
N ILE A 110 -3.01 13.29 4.69
CA ILE A 110 -3.02 13.05 3.25
C ILE A 110 -3.15 14.38 2.55
N ASP A 111 -2.24 14.63 1.61
CA ASP A 111 -2.22 15.86 0.81
C ASP A 111 -1.54 15.58 -0.54
N GLU A 112 -1.87 16.38 -1.55
CA GLU A 112 -1.32 16.27 -2.90
C GLU A 112 0.16 16.69 -2.98
N GLU A 113 0.59 17.59 -2.10
CA GLU A 113 1.97 18.08 -2.05
C GLU A 113 2.96 17.01 -1.56
N PHE A 114 2.49 16.03 -0.77
CA PHE A 114 3.34 15.00 -0.20
C PHE A 114 3.87 14.00 -1.24
N SER A 115 4.88 13.22 -0.83
CA SER A 115 5.45 12.14 -1.62
C SER A 115 4.53 10.91 -1.66
N GLY A 116 4.74 10.05 -2.68
CA GLY A 116 4.16 8.70 -2.69
C GLY A 116 4.83 7.76 -1.68
N ILE A 117 6.04 8.09 -1.20
CA ILE A 117 6.68 7.36 -0.11
C ILE A 117 6.21 7.97 1.23
N PRO A 118 5.78 7.17 2.23
CA PRO A 118 5.35 7.69 3.52
C PRO A 118 6.44 8.50 4.22
N GLN A 119 6.11 9.66 4.78
CA GLN A 119 7.06 10.50 5.51
C GLN A 119 6.65 10.65 6.96
N ILE A 120 7.57 10.40 7.89
CA ILE A 120 7.33 10.58 9.32
C ILE A 120 7.75 11.99 9.73
N HIS A 121 6.78 12.85 9.98
CA HIS A 121 7.00 14.21 10.45
C HIS A 121 6.91 14.28 11.97
N LYS A 122 7.96 14.81 12.62
CA LYS A 122 7.99 15.03 14.06
C LYS A 122 7.33 16.36 14.41
N ILE A 123 6.12 16.30 14.98
CA ILE A 123 5.42 17.48 15.50
C ILE A 123 6.05 17.94 16.82
N ASN A 124 6.26 17.02 17.76
CA ASN A 124 6.92 17.29 19.04
C ASN A 124 7.53 16.00 19.62
N ALA A 125 7.92 15.99 20.91
CA ALA A 125 8.49 14.80 21.54
C ALA A 125 7.57 13.56 21.46
N TYR A 126 6.27 13.74 21.65
CA TYR A 126 5.27 12.66 21.84
C TYR A 126 4.34 12.45 20.65
N LYS A 127 4.40 13.30 19.62
CA LYS A 127 3.52 13.26 18.46
C LYS A 127 4.31 13.13 17.16
N ARG A 128 3.83 12.25 16.28
CA ARG A 128 4.31 12.05 14.91
C ARG A 128 3.12 12.09 13.96
N GLU A 129 3.34 12.62 12.77
CA GLU A 129 2.38 12.64 11.68
C GLU A 129 2.97 11.87 10.50
N ILE A 130 2.19 10.96 9.95
CA ILE A 130 2.58 10.15 8.78
C ILE A 130 1.92 10.77 7.56
N ARG A 131 2.74 11.43 6.74
CA ARG A 131 2.33 12.17 5.54
C ARG A 131 2.42 11.30 4.30
N LEU A 132 1.37 11.34 3.47
CA LEU A 132 1.30 10.53 2.26
C LEU A 132 0.44 11.21 1.18
N ASN A 133 0.91 11.20 -0.07
CA ASN A 133 0.04 11.40 -1.22
C ASN A 133 -0.48 10.04 -1.71
N VAL A 134 -1.80 9.85 -1.64
CA VAL A 134 -2.45 8.56 -1.97
C VAL A 134 -2.29 8.17 -3.43
N TRP A 135 -2.39 9.13 -4.34
CA TRP A 135 -2.30 8.89 -5.78
C TRP A 135 -0.87 8.56 -6.20
N LYS A 136 0.12 9.27 -5.65
CA LYS A 136 1.53 8.97 -5.89
C LYS A 136 1.91 7.61 -5.29
N PHE A 137 1.39 7.24 -4.11
CA PHE A 137 1.61 5.91 -3.54
C PHE A 137 0.99 4.82 -4.40
N ALA A 138 -0.27 4.98 -4.84
CA ALA A 138 -0.92 4.04 -5.73
C ALA A 138 -0.14 3.85 -7.04
N GLY A 139 0.28 4.96 -7.67
CA GLY A 139 1.11 4.94 -8.87
C GLY A 139 2.47 4.26 -8.65
N LEU A 140 3.13 4.51 -7.51
CA LEU A 140 4.37 3.84 -7.13
C LEU A 140 4.21 2.32 -7.01
N ILE A 141 3.14 1.85 -6.37
CA ILE A 141 2.92 0.41 -6.22
C ILE A 141 2.57 -0.23 -7.56
N VAL A 142 1.72 0.41 -8.38
CA VAL A 142 1.40 -0.09 -9.72
C VAL A 142 2.65 -0.15 -10.61
N SER A 143 3.52 0.87 -10.56
CA SER A 143 4.74 0.89 -11.37
C SER A 143 5.70 -0.23 -10.98
N LYS A 144 5.80 -0.57 -9.69
CA LYS A 144 6.59 -1.73 -9.21
C LYS A 144 6.15 -3.04 -9.84
N TYR A 145 4.84 -3.28 -9.97
CA TYR A 145 4.33 -4.46 -10.68
C TYR A 145 4.70 -4.43 -12.17
N LYS A 146 4.53 -3.28 -12.83
CA LYS A 146 4.79 -3.13 -14.27
C LYS A 146 6.27 -3.25 -14.62
N SER A 147 7.17 -2.83 -13.74
CA SER A 147 8.62 -2.86 -13.97
C SER A 147 9.28 -4.18 -13.55
N ASN A 148 8.56 -5.10 -12.90
CA ASN A 148 9.12 -6.36 -12.39
C ASN A 148 8.25 -7.56 -12.79
N PRO A 149 8.33 -8.03 -14.06
CA PRO A 149 7.48 -9.10 -14.58
C PRO A 149 7.56 -10.41 -13.78
N GLU A 150 8.73 -10.76 -13.26
CA GLU A 150 8.91 -11.97 -12.45
C GLU A 150 8.14 -11.89 -11.12
N VAL A 151 8.26 -10.76 -10.42
CA VAL A 151 7.53 -10.50 -9.18
C VAL A 151 6.02 -10.44 -9.45
N PHE A 152 5.62 -9.81 -10.56
CA PHE A 152 4.23 -9.78 -11.01
C PHE A 152 3.67 -11.20 -11.19
N GLN A 153 4.36 -12.05 -11.95
CA GLN A 153 3.92 -13.42 -12.22
C GLN A 153 3.78 -14.23 -10.93
N LYS A 154 4.77 -14.12 -10.04
CA LYS A 154 4.77 -14.78 -8.74
C LYS A 154 3.64 -14.28 -7.84
N ALA A 155 3.42 -12.97 -7.81
CA ALA A 155 2.39 -12.36 -6.99
C ALA A 155 0.98 -12.74 -7.45
N ILE A 156 0.74 -13.02 -8.73
CA ILE A 156 -0.62 -13.02 -9.28
C ILE A 156 -1.10 -14.38 -9.77
N SER A 157 -0.20 -15.22 -10.30
CA SER A 157 -0.54 -16.47 -11.00
C SER A 157 -1.47 -17.41 -10.22
N ASN A 158 -1.29 -17.52 -8.91
CA ASN A 158 -2.06 -18.44 -8.06
C ASN A 158 -3.21 -17.75 -7.29
N THR A 159 -3.62 -16.54 -7.70
CA THR A 159 -4.64 -15.79 -6.93
C THR A 159 -5.64 -15.07 -7.80
N PHE A 160 -5.28 -14.62 -8.99
CA PHE A 160 -6.24 -13.95 -9.85
C PHE A 160 -7.08 -15.00 -10.57
N PRO A 161 -8.40 -15.09 -10.28
CA PRO A 161 -9.24 -16.10 -10.91
C PRO A 161 -9.27 -15.93 -12.42
N GLU A 162 -9.50 -17.03 -13.13
CA GLU A 162 -9.83 -16.97 -14.54
C GLU A 162 -11.19 -16.33 -14.76
N VAL A 163 -11.26 -15.47 -15.78
CA VAL A 163 -12.53 -14.96 -16.29
C VAL A 163 -13.01 -15.97 -17.31
N LYS A 164 -14.07 -16.70 -16.95
CA LYS A 164 -14.75 -17.68 -17.80
C LYS A 164 -15.93 -17.04 -18.53
#